data_AF-A0A502MN67-F1
#
_entry.id   AF-A0A502MN67-F1
#
_cell.length_a   1.000
_cell.length_b   1.000
_cell.length_c   1.000
_cell.angle_alpha   90.00
_cell.angle_beta   90.00
_cell.angle_gamma   90.00
#
_symmetry.space_group_name_H-M   'P 1'
#
loop_
_entity.id
_entity.type
_entity.pdbx_description
1 polymer ?
#
loop_
_entity_poly.entity_id
_entity_poly.type
_entity_poly.pdbx_seq_one_letter_code
_entity_poly.pdbx_strand_id
1 'polypeptide(L)' 'MDATQLQTISDTLMRIVAPDITPKKLLKAARKEHPDASKKDIARAAFFSIIANADPDHGKAFAIAGRVSGDA' A
#
# COMPACT_ATOMS: atom_id res chain seq x y z
N MET A 1 -2.13 -15.65 0.40
CA MET A 1 -2.49 -14.64 -0.62
C MET A 1 -1.42 -14.69 -1.69
N ASP A 2 -1.81 -14.90 -2.94
CA ASP A 2 -0.91 -15.00 -4.08
C ASP A 2 -0.64 -13.63 -4.73
N ALA A 3 0.25 -13.59 -5.73
CA ALA A 3 0.66 -12.35 -6.40
C ALA A 3 -0.51 -11.70 -7.17
N THR A 4 -1.40 -12.49 -7.75
CA THR A 4 -2.58 -12.00 -8.48
C THR A 4 -3.56 -11.32 -7.54
N GLN A 5 -3.84 -11.91 -6.39
CA GLN A 5 -4.68 -11.30 -5.35
C GLN A 5 -4.05 -10.01 -4.81
N LEU A 6 -2.73 -9.99 -4.60
CA LEU A 6 -2.01 -8.78 -4.20
C LEU A 6 -2.15 -7.66 -5.23
N GLN A 7 -2.03 -7.97 -6.52
CA GLN A 7 -2.23 -7.02 -7.61
C GLN A 7 -3.64 -6.45 -7.60
N THR A 8 -4.68 -7.29 -7.47
CA THR A 8 -6.07 -6.83 -7.45
C THR A 8 -6.35 -5.88 -6.28
N ILE A 9 -5.80 -6.16 -5.10
CA ILE A 9 -5.94 -5.24 -3.96
C ILE A 9 -5.15 -3.95 -4.21
N SER A 10 -3.95 -4.04 -4.78
CA SER A 10 -3.12 -2.88 -5.16
C SER A 10 -3.86 -1.97 -6.14
N ASP A 11 -4.47 -2.52 -7.18
CA ASP A 11 -5.22 -1.76 -8.19
C ASP A 11 -6.45 -1.08 -7.57
N THR A 12 -7.14 -1.76 -6.66
CA THR A 12 -8.21 -1.13 -5.87
C THR A 12 -7.67 0.00 -5.02
N LEU A 13 -6.55 -0.18 -4.32
CA LEU A 13 -5.93 0.86 -3.50
C LEU A 13 -5.57 2.10 -4.32
N MET A 14 -5.02 1.93 -5.52
CA MET A 14 -4.69 3.03 -6.43
C MET A 14 -5.93 3.80 -6.93
N ARG A 15 -7.09 3.14 -7.06
CA ARG A 15 -8.36 3.81 -7.44
C ARG A 15 -9.02 4.58 -6.30
N ILE A 16 -8.83 4.13 -5.06
CA ILE A 16 -9.51 4.73 -3.89
C ILE A 16 -8.64 5.77 -3.16
N VAL A 17 -7.31 5.77 -3.38
CA VAL A 17 -6.41 6.69 -2.68
C VAL A 17 -6.63 8.11 -3.20
N ALA A 18 -6.84 9.04 -2.27
CA ALA A 18 -7.02 10.46 -2.54
C ALA A 18 -6.24 11.27 -1.48
N PRO A 19 -5.79 12.51 -1.77
CA PRO A 19 -4.95 13.29 -0.85
C PRO A 19 -5.55 13.50 0.56
N ASP A 20 -6.87 13.45 0.70
CA ASP A 20 -7.61 13.66 1.94
C ASP A 20 -8.04 12.36 2.65
N ILE A 21 -7.69 11.18 2.10
CA ILE A 21 -8.07 9.90 2.68
C ILE A 21 -7.16 9.55 3.87
N THR A 22 -7.77 9.21 5.00
CA THR A 22 -7.01 8.73 6.16
C THR A 22 -6.71 7.23 6.05
N PRO A 23 -5.63 6.72 6.66
CA PRO A 23 -5.31 5.28 6.64
C PRO A 23 -6.47 4.38 7.11
N LYS A 24 -7.27 4.86 8.08
CA LYS A 24 -8.45 4.14 8.59
C LYS A 24 -9.58 4.10 7.55
N LYS A 25 -9.82 5.20 6.83
CA LYS A 25 -10.81 5.26 5.74
C LYS A 25 -10.36 4.40 4.56
N LEU A 26 -9.08 4.46 4.21
CA LEU A 26 -8.47 3.63 3.16
C LEU A 26 -8.64 2.14 3.47
N LEU A 27 -8.31 1.71 4.69
CA LEU A 27 -8.48 0.31 5.13
C LEU A 27 -9.95 -0.14 5.07
N LYS A 28 -10.89 0.73 5.49
CA LYS A 28 -12.32 0.43 5.45
C LYS A 28 -12.84 0.31 4.01
N ALA A 29 -12.40 1.21 3.13
CA ALA A 29 -12.77 1.18 1.72
C ALA A 29 -12.19 -0.06 1.01
N ALA A 30 -10.92 -0.38 1.24
CA ALA A 30 -10.29 -1.60 0.71
C ALA A 30 -11.00 -2.87 1.17
N ARG A 31 -11.40 -2.96 2.46
CA ARG A 31 -12.17 -4.10 2.98
C ARG A 31 -13.59 -4.21 2.44
N LYS A 32 -14.19 -3.11 1.99
CA LYS A 32 -15.52 -3.14 1.38
C LYS A 32 -15.48 -3.83 0.01
N GLU A 33 -14.42 -3.59 -0.74
CA GLU A 33 -14.16 -4.21 -2.05
C GLU A 33 -13.55 -5.61 -1.91
N HIS A 34 -12.76 -5.84 -0.85
CA HIS A 34 -12.06 -7.10 -0.57
C HIS A 34 -12.36 -7.60 0.85
N PRO A 35 -13.54 -8.22 1.09
CA PRO A 35 -13.98 -8.62 2.44
C PRO A 35 -13.06 -9.65 3.10
N ASP A 36 -12.47 -10.54 2.30
CA ASP A 36 -11.59 -11.62 2.77
C ASP A 36 -10.15 -11.15 3.03
N ALA A 37 -9.82 -9.90 2.66
CA ALA A 37 -8.48 -9.38 2.81
C ALA A 37 -8.18 -9.01 4.27
N SER A 38 -7.13 -9.61 4.82
CA SER A 38 -6.66 -9.23 6.16
C SER A 38 -6.04 -7.83 6.15
N LYS A 39 -5.88 -7.23 7.34
CA LYS A 39 -5.18 -5.94 7.46
C LYS A 39 -3.73 -6.01 6.94
N LYS A 40 -3.08 -7.17 7.12
CA LYS A 40 -1.70 -7.41 6.65
C LYS A 40 -1.65 -7.47 5.12
N ASP A 41 -2.66 -8.06 4.51
CA ASP A 41 -2.75 -8.19 3.06
C ASP A 41 -2.97 -6.84 2.38
N ILE A 42 -3.84 -6.00 2.94
CA ILE A 42 -4.06 -4.64 2.46
C ILE A 42 -2.80 -3.78 2.61
N ALA A 43 -2.10 -3.88 3.74
CA ALA A 43 -0.83 -3.19 3.93
C ALA A 43 0.23 -3.68 2.92
N ARG A 44 0.35 -4.99 2.71
CA ARG A 44 1.28 -5.59 1.74
C ARG A 44 0.97 -5.11 0.32
N ALA A 45 -0.29 -5.05 -0.07
CA ALA A 45 -0.72 -4.55 -1.37
C ALA A 45 -0.41 -3.04 -1.55
N ALA A 46 -0.56 -2.23 -0.50
CA ALA A 46 -0.19 -0.81 -0.55
C ALA A 46 1.32 -0.61 -0.75
N PHE A 47 2.16 -1.41 -0.07
CA PHE A 47 3.61 -1.37 -0.30
C PHE A 47 3.97 -1.87 -1.68
N PHE A 48 3.33 -2.95 -2.13
CA PHE A 48 3.52 -3.49 -3.47
C PHE A 48 3.20 -2.44 -4.54
N SER A 49 2.10 -1.69 -4.40
CA SER A 49 1.72 -0.64 -5.37
C SER A 49 2.74 0.50 -5.42
N ILE A 50 3.32 0.88 -4.29
CA ILE A 50 4.37 1.91 -4.23
C ILE A 50 5.63 1.43 -4.94
N ILE A 51 6.04 0.18 -4.71
CA ILE A 51 7.25 -0.38 -5.34
C ILE A 51 7.05 -0.58 -6.84
N ALA A 52 5.89 -1.10 -7.26
CA ALA A 52 5.58 -1.38 -8.66
C ALA A 52 5.43 -0.10 -9.51
N ASN A 53 4.99 1.01 -8.90
CA ASN A 53 4.84 2.31 -9.57
C ASN A 53 6.01 3.27 -9.30
N ALA A 54 7.04 2.83 -8.56
CA ALA A 54 8.25 3.63 -8.38
C ALA A 54 9.03 3.63 -9.70
N ASP A 55 9.13 4.80 -10.34
CA ASP A 55 9.98 5.01 -11.51
C ASP A 55 11.43 4.61 -11.17
N PRO A 56 12.08 3.74 -11.97
CA PRO A 56 13.41 3.23 -11.67
C PRO A 56 14.49 4.30 -11.48
N ASP A 57 14.28 5.55 -11.94
CA ASP A 57 15.33 6.59 -11.95
C ASP A 57 15.14 7.76 -10.96
N HIS A 58 14.02 7.83 -10.22
CA HIS A 58 13.77 8.92 -9.26
C HIS A 58 14.04 8.51 -7.82
N GLY A 59 15.16 7.82 -7.60
CA GLY A 59 15.98 7.93 -6.40
C GLY A 59 15.43 7.52 -5.04
N LYS A 60 14.13 7.36 -4.73
CA LYS A 60 13.68 7.26 -3.32
C LYS A 60 12.41 6.43 -3.04
N ALA A 61 12.43 5.16 -3.44
CA ALA A 61 12.09 4.09 -2.48
C ALA A 61 12.95 4.21 -1.17
N PHE A 62 14.04 4.96 -1.16
CA PHE A 62 14.91 5.29 -0.01
C PHE A 62 14.23 5.95 1.20
N ALA A 63 13.03 6.52 1.12
CA ALA A 63 12.40 7.16 2.29
C ALA A 63 11.84 6.16 3.33
N ILE A 64 11.59 4.90 2.95
CA ILE A 64 11.32 3.80 3.90
C ILE A 64 12.60 3.36 4.65
N ALA A 65 13.80 3.68 4.17
CA ALA A 65 15.09 3.35 4.82
C ALA A 65 15.58 4.41 5.84
N GLY A 66 15.09 5.65 5.77
CA GLY A 66 15.62 6.78 6.56
C GLY A 66 14.99 7.03 7.94
N ARG A 67 14.01 6.22 8.41
CA ARG A 67 13.33 6.44 9.71
C ARG A 67 13.26 5.20 10.62
N VAL A 68 14.16 4.24 10.43
CA VAL A 68 14.45 3.21 11.45
C VAL A 68 15.48 3.72 12.48
N SER A 69 15.98 4.96 12.33
CA SER A 69 16.77 5.65 13.35
C SER A 69 15.85 6.20 14.44
N GLY A 70 15.59 5.36 15.44
CA GLY A 70 14.92 5.70 16.68
C GLY A 70 15.48 4.87 17.82
N ASP A 71 16.79 4.76 17.91
CA ASP A 71 17.52 4.49 19.16
C ASP A 71 18.21 5.80 19.56
N ALA A 72 17.67 6.44 20.59
CA ALA A 72 18.33 7.40 21.48
C ALA A 72 17.54 7.45 22.79
#